data_AF-D8G787-F1
#
_entry.id   AF-D8G787-F1
#
_cell.length_a   1.000
_cell.length_b   1.000
_cell.length_c   1.000
_cell.angle_alpha   90.00
_cell.angle_beta   90.00
_cell.angle_gamma   90.00
#
_symmetry.space_group_name_H-M   'P 1'
#
loop_
_entity.id
_entity.type
_entity.pdbx_description
1 polymer ?
#
loop_
_entity_poly.entity_id
_entity_poly.type
_entity_poly.pdbx_seq_one_letter_code
_entity_poly.pdbx_strand_id
1 'polypeptide(L)'
;MKQIDSETVGLAYGFLGVLIFSLTLPATRLAVAEIDSTVVGLGRAIVASSLLAIILLKITRQPLLSRKHLSILCVVAAGVIVGFPLLSAWAMRWLPASHGAIVLGILPLATA
;
A
#
# COMPACT_ATOMS: atom_id res chain seq x y z
N MET A 1 7.91 -32.57 -8.31
CA MET A 1 7.28 -31.23 -8.18
C MET A 1 7.20 -30.62 -9.56
N LYS A 2 5.99 -30.37 -10.08
CA LYS A 2 5.80 -29.74 -11.39
C LYS A 2 6.33 -28.31 -11.30
N GLN A 3 7.36 -27.98 -12.07
CA GLN A 3 7.98 -26.67 -12.06
C GLN A 3 6.94 -25.66 -12.54
N ILE A 4 6.50 -24.76 -11.64
CA ILE A 4 5.49 -23.75 -11.97
C ILE A 4 6.16 -22.78 -12.94
N ASP A 5 5.49 -22.51 -14.06
CA ASP A 5 6.00 -21.58 -15.05
C ASP A 5 6.06 -20.15 -14.49
N SER A 6 7.08 -19.39 -14.89
CA SER A 6 7.34 -18.04 -14.35
C SER A 6 6.19 -17.08 -14.67
N GLU A 7 5.53 -17.28 -15.82
CA GLU A 7 4.34 -16.52 -16.19
C GLU A 7 3.19 -16.78 -15.21
N THR A 8 2.95 -18.04 -14.85
CA THR A 8 1.89 -18.42 -13.89
C THR A 8 2.16 -17.82 -12.50
N VAL A 9 3.42 -17.81 -12.06
CA VAL A 9 3.82 -17.16 -10.80
C VAL A 9 3.59 -15.65 -10.85
N GLY A 10 3.96 -15.00 -11.95
CA GLY A 10 3.73 -13.57 -12.17
C GLY A 10 2.25 -13.21 -12.13
N LEU A 11 1.41 -13.98 -12.83
CA LEU A 11 -0.05 -13.81 -12.82
C LEU A 11 -0.64 -14.02 -11.43
N ALA A 12 -0.17 -15.01 -10.67
CA ALA A 12 -0.62 -15.26 -9.30
C ALA A 12 -0.30 -14.08 -8.38
N TYR A 13 0.91 -13.52 -8.45
CA TYR A 13 1.28 -12.33 -7.67
C TYR A 13 0.49 -11.08 -8.11
N GLY A 14 0.27 -10.90 -9.41
CA GLY A 14 -0.55 -9.82 -9.94
C GLY A 14 -1.99 -9.90 -9.43
N PHE A 15 -2.61 -11.08 -9.51
CA PHE A 15 -3.96 -11.32 -8.98
C PHE A 15 -4.05 -11.05 -7.48
N LEU A 16 -3.08 -11.54 -6.70
CA LEU A 16 -3.02 -11.33 -5.26
C LEU A 16 -2.88 -9.85 -4.91
N GLY A 17 -2.05 -9.12 -5.67
CA GLY A 17 -1.96 -7.66 -5.58
C GLY A 17 -3.32 -6.99 -5.83
N VAL A 18 -3.96 -7.28 -6.98
CA VAL A 18 -5.28 -6.73 -7.32
C VAL A 18 -6.31 -7.02 -6.23
N LEU A 19 -6.35 -8.23 -5.70
CA LEU A 19 -7.28 -8.63 -4.65
C LEU A 19 -7.06 -7.83 -3.35
N ILE A 20 -5.83 -7.71 -2.87
CA ILE A 20 -5.50 -6.93 -1.66
C ILE A 20 -5.81 -5.44 -1.85
N PHE A 21 -5.41 -4.87 -2.99
CA PHE A 21 -5.63 -3.46 -3.27
C PHE A 21 -7.12 -3.12 -3.45
N SER A 22 -7.90 -3.99 -4.09
CA SER A 22 -9.34 -3.79 -4.29
C SER A 22 -10.11 -3.71 -2.97
N LEU A 23 -9.68 -4.46 -1.96
CA LEU A 23 -10.28 -4.46 -0.63
C LEU A 23 -9.88 -3.26 0.23
N THR A 24 -8.81 -2.54 -0.13
CA THR A 24 -8.26 -1.47 0.70
C THR A 24 -9.25 -0.34 0.93
N LEU A 25 -9.93 0.16 -0.10
CA LEU A 25 -10.89 1.26 0.04
C LEU A 25 -12.17 0.85 0.78
N PRO A 26 -12.83 -0.29 0.45
CA PRO A 26 -13.96 -0.78 1.24
C PRO A 26 -13.62 -0.98 2.72
N ALA A 27 -12.48 -1.61 3.03
CA ALA A 27 -12.05 -1.81 4.41
C ALA A 27 -11.75 -0.48 5.12
N THR A 28 -11.10 0.47 4.43
CA THR A 28 -10.84 1.80 4.98
C THR A 28 -12.15 2.53 5.26
N ARG A 29 -13.13 2.47 4.34
CA ARG A 29 -14.46 3.09 4.51
C ARG A 29 -15.23 2.54 5.71
N LEU A 30 -15.10 1.24 5.97
CA LEU A 30 -15.67 0.60 7.16
C LEU A 30 -14.93 1.05 8.43
N ALA A 31 -13.59 1.03 8.43
CA ALA A 31 -12.79 1.36 9.60
C ALA A 31 -12.94 2.83 10.04
N VAL A 32 -13.00 3.78 9.10
CA VAL A 32 -13.15 5.21 9.44
C VAL A 32 -14.54 5.59 9.94
N ALA A 33 -15.51 4.67 9.89
CA ALA A 33 -16.82 4.85 10.51
C ALA A 33 -16.74 4.78 12.04
N GLU A 34 -15.77 4.04 12.58
CA GLU A 34 -15.63 3.80 14.03
C GLU A 34 -14.35 4.40 14.61
N ILE A 35 -13.30 4.58 13.80
CA ILE A 35 -11.97 5.02 14.21
C ILE A 35 -11.60 6.31 13.48
N ASP A 36 -10.82 7.20 14.11
CA ASP A 36 -10.33 8.41 13.43
C ASP A 36 -9.51 8.07 12.16
N SER A 37 -9.76 8.79 11.08
CA SER A 37 -9.12 8.56 9.78
C SER A 37 -7.61 8.66 9.82
N THR A 38 -7.05 9.46 10.73
CA THR A 38 -5.60 9.60 10.90
C THR A 38 -5.00 8.32 11.45
N VAL A 39 -5.66 7.71 12.43
CA VAL A 39 -5.24 6.43 13.03
C VAL A 39 -5.42 5.30 12.03
N VAL A 40 -6.54 5.25 11.31
CA VAL A 40 -6.77 4.24 10.26
C VAL A 40 -5.72 4.36 9.14
N GLY A 41 -5.46 5.56 8.65
CA GLY A 41 -4.53 5.83 7.55
C GLY A 41 -3.07 5.58 7.96
N LEU A 42 -2.56 6.32 8.95
CA LEU A 42 -1.16 6.23 9.37
C LEU A 42 -0.88 4.96 10.15
N GLY A 43 -1.78 4.54 11.03
CA GLY A 43 -1.59 3.35 11.86
C GLY A 43 -1.40 2.10 11.02
N ARG A 44 -2.27 1.85 10.03
CA ARG A 44 -2.12 0.67 9.15
C ARG A 44 -0.85 0.75 8.30
N ALA A 45 -0.51 1.93 7.77
CA ALA A 45 0.65 2.09 6.91
C ALA A 45 1.94 1.84 7.70
N ILE A 46 2.10 2.48 8.85
CA ILE A 46 3.31 2.36 9.67
C ILE A 46 3.44 0.94 10.23
N VAL A 47 2.37 0.38 10.81
CA VAL A 47 2.43 -0.95 11.44
C VAL A 47 2.66 -2.04 10.41
N ALA A 48 1.88 -2.07 9.33
CA ALA A 48 2.02 -3.12 8.32
C ALA A 48 3.39 -3.04 7.63
N SER A 49 3.83 -1.84 7.21
CA SER A 49 5.11 -1.67 6.54
C SER A 49 6.30 -1.97 7.46
N SER A 50 6.28 -1.52 8.73
CA SER A 50 7.39 -1.79 9.65
C SER A 50 7.49 -3.28 9.99
N LEU A 51 6.38 -3.95 10.26
CA LEU A 51 6.38 -5.39 10.56
C LEU A 51 6.88 -6.22 9.37
N LEU A 52 6.36 -5.97 8.17
CA LEU A 52 6.83 -6.65 6.96
C LEU A 52 8.31 -6.36 6.68
N ALA A 53 8.75 -5.10 6.81
CA ALA A 53 10.14 -4.73 6.60
C ALA A 53 11.07 -5.46 7.59
N ILE A 54 10.72 -5.51 8.88
CA ILE A 54 11.52 -6.21 9.90
C ILE A 54 11.60 -7.71 9.59
N ILE A 55 10.49 -8.35 9.24
CA ILE A 55 10.45 -9.78 8.91
C ILE A 55 11.33 -10.06 7.69
N LEU A 56 11.16 -9.30 6.61
CA LEU A 56 11.91 -9.48 5.37
C LEU A 56 13.40 -9.23 5.56
N LEU A 57 13.80 -8.17 6.27
CA LEU A 57 15.20 -7.89 6.55
C LEU A 57 15.85 -8.99 7.39
N LYS A 58 15.13 -9.58 8.36
CA LYS A 58 15.63 -10.70 9.16
C LYS A 58 15.83 -11.97 8.32
N ILE A 59 14.89 -12.28 7.43
CA ILE A 59 14.94 -13.48 6.58
C ILE A 59 16.00 -13.34 5.49
N THR A 60 16.04 -12.19 4.81
CA THR A 60 16.88 -11.98 3.63
C THR A 60 18.28 -11.46 3.95
N ARG A 61 18.51 -10.96 5.18
CA ARG A 61 19.79 -10.40 5.67
C ARG A 61 20.41 -9.37 4.71
N GLN A 62 19.56 -8.58 4.05
CA GLN A 62 20.01 -7.59 3.06
C GLN A 62 20.83 -6.48 3.72
N PRO A 63 21.86 -5.95 3.04
CA PRO A 63 22.62 -4.81 3.53
C PRO A 63 21.75 -3.55 3.60
N LEU A 64 22.00 -2.71 4.61
CA LEU A 64 21.29 -1.43 4.75
C LEU A 64 21.65 -0.49 3.59
N LEU A 65 20.66 0.31 3.14
CA LEU A 65 20.83 1.24 2.03
C LEU A 65 21.95 2.26 2.29
N SER A 66 22.72 2.56 1.24
CA SER A 66 23.71 3.65 1.26
C SER A 66 23.03 5.00 1.51
N ARG A 67 23.71 5.89 2.26
CA ARG A 67 23.18 7.22 2.65
C ARG A 67 22.70 8.06 1.47
N LYS A 68 23.28 7.85 0.27
CA LYS A 68 22.88 8.53 -0.97
C LYS A 68 21.44 8.21 -1.41
N HIS A 69 20.90 7.06 -1.03
CA HIS A 69 19.54 6.64 -1.39
C HIS A 69 18.51 6.97 -0.29
N LEU A 70 18.94 7.44 0.88
CA LEU A 70 18.02 7.79 1.96
C LEU A 70 17.14 8.99 1.59
N SER A 71 17.69 9.98 0.88
CA SER A 71 16.92 11.16 0.46
C SER A 71 15.73 10.78 -0.43
N ILE A 72 15.96 9.96 -1.45
CA ILE A 72 14.88 9.52 -2.35
C ILE A 72 13.91 8.58 -1.65
N LEU A 73 14.41 7.72 -0.75
CA LEU A 73 13.57 6.86 0.07
C LEU A 73 12.64 7.69 0.97
N CYS A 74 13.12 8.79 1.56
CA CYS A 74 12.29 9.69 2.37
C CYS A 74 11.16 10.31 1.54
N VAL A 75 11.42 10.71 0.29
CA VAL A 75 10.39 11.26 -0.61
C VAL A 75 9.32 10.21 -0.92
N VAL A 76 9.74 9.01 -1.30
CA VAL A 76 8.81 7.90 -1.59
C VAL A 76 8.01 7.52 -0.33
N ALA A 77 8.67 7.41 0.82
CA ALA A 77 8.02 7.09 2.09
C ALA A 77 7.02 8.18 2.50
N ALA A 78 7.33 9.46 2.29
CA ALA A 78 6.40 10.54 2.55
C ALA A 78 5.13 10.39 1.70
N GLY A 79 5.25 10.05 0.43
CA GLY A 79 4.10 9.79 -0.44
C GLY A 79 3.30 8.54 -0.05
N VAL A 80 3.99 7.43 0.19
CA VAL A 80 3.35 6.11 0.35
C VAL A 80 2.86 5.84 1.78
N ILE A 81 3.50 6.41 2.80
CA ILE A 81 3.13 6.20 4.21
C ILE A 81 2.24 7.33 4.71
N VAL A 82 2.55 8.58 4.35
CA VAL A 82 1.80 9.75 4.83
C VAL A 82 0.76 10.18 3.80
N GLY A 83 1.20 10.58 2.60
CA GLY A 83 0.33 11.20 1.60
C GLY A 83 -0.86 10.32 1.23
N PHE A 84 -0.62 9.16 0.62
CA PHE A 84 -1.67 8.31 0.11
C PHE A 84 -2.60 7.76 1.21
N PRO A 85 -2.11 7.11 2.28
CA PRO A 85 -2.98 6.46 3.27
C PRO A 85 -3.81 7.46 4.08
N LEU A 86 -3.24 8.63 4.40
CA LEU A 86 -3.94 9.67 5.15
C LEU A 86 -5.02 10.34 4.30
N LEU A 87 -4.67 10.75 3.07
CA LEU A 87 -5.62 11.39 2.16
C LEU A 87 -6.73 10.42 1.75
N SER A 88 -6.40 9.15 1.50
CA SER A 88 -7.40 8.14 1.15
C SER A 88 -8.33 7.85 2.33
N ALA A 89 -7.81 7.73 3.56
CA ALA A 89 -8.63 7.54 4.75
C ALA A 89 -9.54 8.74 5.03
N TRP A 90 -9.03 9.96 4.83
CA TRP A 90 -9.81 11.18 4.96
C TRP A 90 -10.94 11.25 3.93
N ALA A 91 -10.65 10.95 2.66
CA ALA A 91 -11.66 10.91 1.60
C ALA A 91 -12.77 9.88 1.90
N MET A 92 -12.39 8.71 2.44
CA MET A 92 -13.35 7.66 2.83
C MET A 92 -14.27 8.07 3.99
N ARG A 93 -14.03 9.18 4.71
CA ARG A 93 -15.04 9.69 5.66
C ARG A 93 -16.29 10.20 4.95
N TRP A 94 -16.13 10.72 3.74
CA TRP A 94 -17.18 11.46 3.03
C TRP A 94 -17.65 10.77 1.75
N LEU A 95 -16.75 10.06 1.06
CA LEU A 95 -17.04 9.40 -0.21
C LEU A 95 -17.23 7.88 -0.04
N PRO A 96 -18.10 7.25 -0.86
CA PRO A 96 -18.16 5.81 -0.95
C PRO A 96 -16.90 5.25 -1.63
N ALA A 97 -16.56 4.00 -1.33
CA ALA A 97 -15.38 3.33 -1.88
C ALA A 97 -15.39 3.24 -3.43
N SER A 98 -16.57 3.21 -4.05
CA SER A 98 -16.72 3.18 -5.51
C SER A 98 -16.14 4.42 -6.20
N HIS A 99 -16.30 5.61 -5.61
CA HIS A 99 -15.73 6.84 -6.17
C HIS A 99 -14.21 6.83 -6.05
N GLY A 100 -13.69 6.40 -4.90
CA GLY A 100 -12.25 6.22 -4.72
C GLY A 100 -11.66 5.22 -5.71
N ALA A 101 -12.36 4.10 -5.99
CA ALA A 101 -11.90 3.10 -6.94
C ALA A 101 -11.75 3.65 -8.37
N ILE A 102 -12.68 4.49 -8.82
CA ILE A 102 -12.60 5.15 -10.14
C ILE A 102 -11.39 6.09 -10.19
N VAL A 103 -11.19 6.92 -9.16
CA VAL A 103 -10.04 7.84 -9.08
C VAL A 103 -8.72 7.08 -9.09
N LEU A 104 -8.62 5.96 -8.35
CA LEU A 104 -7.43 5.10 -8.39
C LEU A 104 -7.24 4.42 -9.75
N GLY A 105 -8.33 4.02 -10.41
CA GLY A 105 -8.28 3.38 -11.72
C GLY A 105 -7.71 4.29 -12.82
N ILE A 106 -7.90 5.60 -12.71
CA ILE A 106 -7.34 6.59 -13.66
C ILE A 106 -5.97 7.14 -13.23
N LEU A 107 -5.50 6.84 -12.01
CA LEU A 107 -4.21 7.31 -11.49
C LEU A 107 -3.02 7.05 -12.43
N PRO A 108 -2.93 5.91 -13.17
CA PRO A 108 -1.85 5.68 -14.12
C PRO A 108 -1.71 6.78 -15.18
N LEU A 109 -2.81 7.47 -15.55
CA LEU A 109 -2.77 8.58 -16.51
C LEU A 109 -2.01 9.81 -15.98
N ALA A 110 -1.84 9.92 -14.66
CA ALA A 110 -1.10 11.02 -14.03
C ALA A 110 0.38 10.67 -13.78
N THR A 111 0.78 9.40 -13.91
CA THR A 111 2.12 8.91 -13.57
C THR A 111 2.89 8.31 -14.75
N ALA A 112 2.21 8.04 -15.87
CA ALA A 112 2.81 7.57 -17.12
C ALA A 112 3.45 8.73 -17.90
#